data_AF-A0A429Y772-F1
#
_entry.id   AF-A0A429Y772-F1
#
_cell.length_a   1.000
_cell.length_b   1.000
_cell.length_c   1.000
_cell.angle_alpha   90.00
_cell.angle_beta   90.00
_cell.angle_gamma   90.00
#
_symmetry.space_group_name_H-M   'P 1'
#
loop_
_entity.id
_entity.type
_entity.pdbx_description
1 polymer ?
#
loop_
_entity_poly.entity_id
_entity_poly.type
_entity_poly.pdbx_seq_one_letter_code
_entity_poly.pdbx_strand_id
1 'polypeptide(L)' 'MLKIHCPICRNVFQETDVVLLDFINTLTHVYCYKGEYDSITDKGTYKELTEKYSFLQEVLH' A
#
# COMPACT_ATOMS: atom_id res chain seq x y z
N MET A 1 0.07 1.11 -17.85
CA MET A 1 0.54 0.75 -16.51
C MET A 1 0.60 1.98 -15.63
N LEU A 2 -0.50 2.24 -14.93
CA LEU A 2 -0.49 3.18 -13.81
C LEU A 2 0.37 2.57 -12.70
N LYS A 3 1.26 3.37 -12.12
CA LYS A 3 2.09 2.95 -10.98
C LYS A 3 1.45 3.49 -9.71
N ILE A 4 1.30 2.65 -8.69
CA ILE A 4 0.82 3.09 -7.39
C ILE A 4 1.98 3.76 -6.65
N HIS A 5 1.72 4.94 -6.11
CA HIS A 5 2.70 5.72 -5.36
C HIS A 5 2.26 5.83 -3.90
N CYS A 6 3.22 5.91 -2.98
CA CYS A 6 2.91 6.26 -1.61
C CYS A 6 2.41 7.71 -1.53
N PRO A 7 1.27 7.99 -0.86
CA PRO A 7 0.72 9.34 -0.78
C PRO A 7 1.61 10.31 0.02
N ILE A 8 2.53 9.80 0.85
CA ILE A 8 3.39 10.60 1.71
C ILE A 8 4.71 10.95 1.01
N CYS A 9 5.50 9.94 0.59
CA CYS A 9 6.79 10.18 -0.04
C CYS A 9 6.74 10.31 -1.56
N ARG A 10 5.61 9.98 -2.19
CA ARG A 10 5.39 10.00 -3.64
C ARG A 10 6.29 9.05 -4.44
N ASN A 11 7.03 8.17 -3.79
CA ASN A 11 7.79 7.12 -4.47
C ASN A 11 6.84 6.00 -4.93
N VAL A 12 7.18 5.39 -6.08
CA VAL A 12 6.52 4.18 -6.58
C VAL A 12 6.82 3.02 -5.64
N PHE A 13 5.78 2.26 -5.27
CA PHE A 13 5.96 1.04 -4.49
C PHE A 13 6.76 -0.02 -5.27
N GLN A 14 7.79 -0.56 -4.64
CA GLN A 14 8.51 -1.75 -5.09
C GLN A 14 7.87 -3.00 -4.49
N GLU A 15 7.99 -4.15 -5.17
CA GLU A 15 7.41 -5.43 -4.70
C GLU A 15 7.80 -5.77 -3.25
N THR A 16 9.02 -5.46 -2.85
CA THR A 16 9.58 -5.75 -1.53
C THR A 16 9.30 -4.67 -0.48
N ASP A 17 8.67 -3.56 -0.86
CA ASP A 17 8.39 -2.48 0.09
C ASP A 17 7.38 -2.93 1.12
N VAL A 18 7.69 -2.74 2.40
CA VAL A 18 6.74 -2.99 3.48
C VAL A 18 5.75 -1.82 3.55
N VAL A 19 4.47 -2.15 3.39
CA VAL A 19 3.36 -1.20 3.31
C VAL A 19 2.28 -1.53 4.33
N LEU A 20 1.47 -0.53 4.64
CA LEU A 20 0.26 -0.62 5.44
C LEU A 20 -0.94 -0.36 4.52
N LEU A 21 -2.00 -1.13 4.71
CA LEU A 21 -3.31 -0.90 4.10
C LEU A 21 -4.27 -0.40 5.18
N ASP A 22 -4.89 0.75 4.97
CA ASP A 22 -5.90 1.28 5.88
C ASP A 22 -7.33 0.85 5.50
N PHE A 23 -8.29 1.18 6.39
CA PHE A 23 -9.70 0.83 6.22
C PHE A 23 -10.41 1.50 5.04
N ILE A 24 -9.80 2.52 4.41
CA ILE A 24 -10.31 3.17 3.18
C ILE A 24 -9.52 2.72 1.94
N ASN A 25 -8.77 1.62 2.05
CA ASN A 25 -8.00 0.98 0.98
C ASN A 25 -6.80 1.80 0.47
N THR A 26 -6.18 2.63 1.32
CA THR A 26 -4.95 3.37 0.97
C THR A 26 -3.70 2.58 1.37
N LEU A 27 -2.77 2.47 0.43
CA LEU A 27 -1.42 1.94 0.71
C LEU A 27 -0.46 3.04 1.11
N THR A 28 0.29 2.84 2.19
CA THR A 28 1.35 3.75 2.65
C THR A 28 2.59 2.95 3.06
N HIS A 29 3.81 3.41 2.72
CA HIS A 29 5.03 2.79 3.26
C HIS A 29 5.00 2.81 4.79
N VAL A 30 5.42 1.72 5.43
CA VAL A 30 5.50 1.62 6.89
C VAL A 30 6.26 2.79 7.52
N TYR A 31 7.40 3.17 6.92
CA TYR A 31 8.23 4.27 7.43
C TYR A 31 7.65 5.67 7.15
N CYS A 32 6.68 5.78 6.25
CA CYS A 32 5.98 7.04 5.96
C CYS A 32 4.76 7.26 6.85
N TYR A 33 4.22 6.20 7.44
CA TYR A 33 2.99 6.29 8.22
C TYR A 33 3.26 6.96 9.57
N LYS A 34 2.50 8.02 9.88
CA LYS A 34 2.56 8.77 11.14
C LYS A 34 1.23 8.79 11.90
N GLY A 35 0.25 8.01 11.45
CA GLY A 35 -1.07 7.92 12.07
C GLY A 35 -1.13 6.89 13.20
N GLU A 36 -2.32 6.76 13.79
CA GLU A 36 -2.62 5.72 14.78
C GLU A 36 -2.90 4.39 14.08
N TYR A 37 -2.37 3.30 14.62
CA TYR A 37 -2.48 1.97 13.99
C TYR A 37 -3.88 1.36 14.03
N ASP A 38 -4.81 1.97 14.78
CA ASP A 38 -6.18 1.49 14.95
C ASP A 38 -6.98 1.47 13.63
N SER A 39 -6.52 2.21 12.62
CA SER A 39 -7.11 2.28 11.29
C SER A 39 -6.42 1.37 10.25
N ILE A 40 -5.42 0.59 10.64
CA ILE A 40 -4.69 -0.30 9.75
C ILE A 40 -5.41 -1.65 9.65
N THR A 41 -5.79 -2.00 8.43
CA THR A 41 -6.45 -3.26 8.09
C THR A 41 -5.44 -4.38 7.84
N ASP A 42 -4.31 -4.08 7.20
CA ASP A 42 -3.29 -5.08 6.90
C ASP A 42 -1.88 -4.48 6.81
N LYS A 43 -0.87 -5.35 6.93
CA LYS A 43 0.54 -5.04 6.79
C LYS A 43 1.27 -6.20 6.12
N GLY A 44 2.07 -5.88 5.12
CA GLY A 44 2.91 -6.84 4.42
C GLY A 44 3.76 -6.15 3.36
N THR A 45 4.35 -6.93 2.47
CA THR A 45 5.01 -6.38 1.28
C THR A 45 3.97 -5.90 0.27
N TYR A 46 4.33 -4.93 -0.56
CA TYR A 46 3.46 -4.44 -1.63
C TYR A 46 2.98 -5.58 -2.52
N LYS A 47 3.88 -6.51 -2.87
CA LYS A 47 3.54 -7.71 -3.64
C LYS A 47 2.45 -8.54 -2.97
N GLU A 48 2.67 -8.96 -1.72
CA GLU A 48 1.72 -9.78 -0.96
C GLU A 48 0.33 -9.13 -0.91
N LEU A 49 0.27 -7.82 -0.70
CA LEU A 49 -1.00 -7.10 -0.64
C LEU A 49 -1.67 -7.00 -2.01
N THR A 50 -0.93 -6.72 -3.08
CA THR A 50 -1.50 -6.68 -4.44
C THR A 50 -1.99 -8.06 -4.91
N GLU A 51 -1.34 -9.14 -4.49
CA GLU A 51 -1.79 -10.51 -4.77
C GLU A 51 -3.03 -10.88 -3.94
N LYS A 52 -3.12 -10.39 -2.69
CA LYS A 52 -4.24 -10.66 -1.78
C LYS A 52 -5.52 -9.87 -2.11
N TYR A 53 -5.39 -8.61 -2.52
CA TYR A 53 -6.52 -7.70 -2.69
C TYR A 53 -6.72 -7.33 -4.17
N SER A 54 -7.78 -7.88 -4.78
CA SER A 54 -8.07 -7.70 -6.21
C SER A 54 -8.25 -6.23 -6.63
N PHE A 55 -8.78 -5.37 -5.75
CA PHE A 55 -8.96 -3.94 -6.03
C PHE A 55 -7.63 -3.19 -6.24
N LEU A 56 -6.50 -3.72 -5.73
CA LEU A 56 -5.18 -3.16 -5.99
C LEU A 56 -4.64 -3.55 -7.38
N GLN A 57 -5.19 -4.59 -7.99
CA GLN A 57 -4.81 -5.05 -9.33
C GLN A 57 -5.48 -4.22 -10.43
N GLU A 58 -6.68 -3.70 -10.18
CA GLU A 58 -7.45 -2.87 -11.13
C GLU A 58 -6.71 -1.57 -11.52
N VAL A 59 -5.80 -1.08 -10.67
CA VAL A 59 -4.97 0.11 -10.95
C VAL A 59 -3.76 -0.22 -11.82
N LEU A 60 -3.39 -1.49 -12.02
CA LEU A 60 -2.17 -1.88 -12.74
C LEU A 60 -2.41 -2.24 -14.23
N HIS A 61 -3.67 -2.45 -14.64
CA HIS A 61 -4.07 -2.80 -16.01
C HIS A 61 -4.16 -1.57 -16.93
#